data_AF-A0A4R9VSQ3-F1
#
_entry.id   AF-A0A4R9VSQ3-F1
#
_cell.length_a   1.000
_cell.length_b   1.000
_cell.length_c   1.000
_cell.angle_alpha   90.00
_cell.angle_beta   90.00
_cell.angle_gamma   90.00
#
_symmetry.space_group_name_H-M   'P 1'
#
loop_
_entity.id
_entity.type
_entity.pdbx_description
1 polymer ?
#
loop_
_entity_poly.entity_id
_entity_poly.type
_entity_poly.pdbx_seq_one_letter_code
_entity_poly.pdbx_strand_id
1 'polypeptide(L)' 'MFDQLDIVEERYEQLNEMLSDPEVVNNPDNLRKYSKEQADLQKTVEVYREYKQVKEDVTEIDEMLQETKDEEEV' A
#
# COMPACT_ATOMS: atom_id res chain seq x y z
N MET A 1 13.58 -5.14 -3.16
CA MET A 1 14.01 -5.36 -1.75
C MET A 1 12.83 -5.69 -0.85
N PHE A 2 11.61 -5.21 -1.15
CA PHE A 2 10.39 -5.54 -0.42
C PHE A 2 9.38 -6.34 -1.26
N ASP A 3 9.87 -7.10 -2.24
CA ASP A 3 9.07 -7.79 -3.24
C ASP A 3 8.00 -8.71 -2.62
N GLN A 4 8.23 -9.24 -1.41
CA GLN A 4 7.22 -9.99 -0.65
C GLN A 4 6.10 -9.12 -0.08
N LEU A 5 6.41 -7.89 0.37
CA LEU A 5 5.41 -6.95 0.86
C LEU A 5 4.59 -6.38 -0.30
N ASP A 6 5.18 -6.23 -1.49
CA ASP A 6 4.45 -5.87 -2.71
C ASP A 6 3.39 -6.93 -3.05
N ILE A 7 3.74 -8.22 -2.97
CA ILE A 7 2.79 -9.33 -3.14
C ILE A 7 1.69 -9.30 -2.08
N VAL A 8 2.03 -8.98 -0.83
CA VAL A 8 1.06 -8.88 0.27
C VAL A 8 0.08 -7.72 0.05
N GLU A 9 0.59 -6.58 -0.41
CA GLU A 9 -0.23 -5.42 -0.76
C GLU A 9 -1.15 -5.71 -1.96
N GLU A 10 -0.63 -6.32 -3.02
CA GLU A 10 -1.43 -6.73 -4.19
C GLU A 10 -2.55 -7.69 -3.76
N ARG A 11 -2.24 -8.67 -2.90
CA ARG A 11 -3.24 -9.59 -2.37
C ARG A 11 -4.32 -8.87 -1.57
N TYR A 12 -3.94 -7.90 -0.75
CA TYR A 12 -4.89 -7.09 0.02
C TYR A 12 -5.81 -6.27 -0.90
N GLU A 13 -5.28 -5.72 -1.99
CA GLU A 13 -6.08 -5.01 -2.99
C GLU A 13 -7.05 -5.93 -3.72
N GLN A 14 -6.60 -7.10 -4.16
CA GLN A 14 -7.47 -8.13 -4.75
C GLN A 14 -8.61 -8.53 -3.79
N LEU A 15 -8.31 -8.70 -2.49
CA LEU A 15 -9.33 -9.01 -1.49
C LEU A 15 -10.37 -7.89 -1.35
N ASN A 16 -9.94 -6.61 -1.40
CA ASN A 16 -10.87 -5.47 -1.35
C ASN A 16 -11.77 -5.43 -2.60
N GLU A 17 -11.23 -5.75 -3.77
CA GLU A 17 -12.00 -5.84 -5.02
C GLU A 17 -13.02 -6.99 -4.93
N MET A 18 -12.60 -8.18 -4.51
CA MET A 18 -13.49 -9.32 -4.32
C MET A 18 -14.59 -9.03 -3.27
N LEU A 19 -14.26 -8.33 -2.19
CA LEU A 19 -15.23 -7.92 -1.16
C LEU A 19 -16.15 -6.78 -1.61
N SER A 20 -15.88 -6.18 -2.78
CA SER A 20 -16.77 -5.21 -3.43
C SER A 20 -17.73 -5.87 -4.43
N ASP A 21 -17.49 -7.13 -4.82
CA ASP A 21 -18.33 -7.88 -5.75
C ASP A 21 -19.57 -8.48 -5.04
N PRO A 22 -20.81 -8.11 -5.44
CA PRO A 22 -22.02 -8.69 -4.88
C PRO A 22 -22.10 -10.21 -4.95
N GLU A 23 -21.55 -10.86 -5.99
CA GLU A 23 -21.57 -12.32 -6.11
C GLU A 23 -20.75 -12.99 -4.99
N VAL A 24 -19.67 -12.36 -4.57
CA VAL A 24 -18.80 -12.82 -3.49
C VAL A 24 -19.42 -12.54 -2.13
N VAL A 25 -19.95 -11.33 -1.93
CA VAL A 25 -20.53 -10.88 -0.66
C VAL A 25 -21.83 -11.62 -0.32
N ASN A 26 -22.61 -12.01 -1.35
CA ASN A 26 -23.84 -12.80 -1.17
C ASN A 26 -23.59 -14.26 -0.74
N ASN A 27 -22.34 -14.73 -0.78
CA ASN A 27 -21.96 -16.03 -0.24
C ASN A 27 -21.32 -15.86 1.16
N PRO A 28 -22.00 -16.28 2.25
CA PRO A 28 -21.52 -16.07 3.62
C PRO A 28 -20.16 -16.72 3.92
N ASP A 29 -19.85 -17.86 3.31
CA ASP A 29 -18.58 -18.56 3.52
C ASP A 29 -17.43 -17.80 2.85
N ASN A 30 -17.65 -17.31 1.63
CA ASN A 30 -16.68 -16.49 0.91
C ASN A 30 -16.44 -15.15 1.63
N LEU A 31 -17.52 -14.47 2.02
CA LEU A 31 -17.45 -13.21 2.76
C LEU A 31 -16.60 -13.38 4.03
N ARG A 32 -16.90 -14.40 4.85
CA ARG A 32 -16.16 -14.66 6.08
C ARG A 32 -14.68 -14.97 5.80
N LYS A 33 -14.39 -15.77 4.78
CA LYS A 33 -13.02 -16.15 4.41
C LYS A 33 -12.21 -14.93 3.99
N TYR A 34 -12.72 -14.15 3.03
CA TYR A 34 -11.99 -13.02 2.47
C TYR A 34 -11.89 -11.84 3.43
N SER A 35 -12.93 -11.55 4.22
CA SER A 35 -12.85 -10.51 5.25
C SER A 35 -11.83 -10.86 6.32
N LYS A 36 -11.70 -12.13 6.70
CA LYS A 36 -10.67 -12.55 7.66
C LYS A 36 -9.27 -12.38 7.08
N GLU A 37 -9.05 -12.87 5.86
CA GLU A 37 -7.76 -12.74 5.18
C GLU A 37 -7.37 -11.27 5.00
N GLN A 38 -8.31 -10.41 4.60
CA GLN A 38 -8.11 -8.98 4.43
C GLN A 38 -7.73 -8.30 5.75
N ALA A 39 -8.42 -8.62 6.85
CA ALA A 39 -8.09 -8.12 8.18
C ALA A 39 -6.71 -8.59 8.68
N ASP A 40 -6.33 -9.84 8.39
CA ASP A 40 -5.02 -10.40 8.76
C ASP A 40 -3.86 -9.67 8.03
N LEU A 41 -4.11 -9.15 6.81
CA LEU A 41 -3.11 -8.41 6.02
C LEU A 41 -3.10 -6.90 6.30
N GLN A 42 -4.22 -6.32 6.75
CA GLN A 42 -4.44 -4.87 6.84
C GLN A 42 -3.28 -4.13 7.50
N LYS A 43 -2.89 -4.52 8.72
CA LYS A 43 -1.84 -3.83 9.48
C LYS A 43 -0.48 -3.85 8.76
N THR A 44 -0.15 -4.94 8.10
CA THR A 44 1.12 -5.07 7.35
C THR A 44 1.14 -4.12 6.17
N VAL A 45 0.02 -4.05 5.44
CA VAL A 45 -0.12 -3.15 4.28
C VAL A 45 -0.12 -1.69 4.70
N GLU A 46 -0.81 -1.33 5.78
CA GLU A 46 -0.82 0.04 6.32
C GLU A 46 0.60 0.54 6.63
N VAL A 47 1.37 -0.25 7.39
CA VAL A 47 2.77 0.11 7.73
C VAL A 47 3.65 0.17 6.49
N TYR A 48 3.47 -0.75 5.53
CA TYR A 48 4.26 -0.75 4.30
C TYR A 48 3.96 0.47 3.41
N ARG A 49 2.70 0.86 3.31
CA ARG A 49 2.29 2.08 2.57
C ARG A 49 2.84 3.33 3.21
N GLU A 50 2.78 3.44 4.54
CA GLU A 50 3.40 4.54 5.29
C GLU A 50 4.91 4.62 5.02
N TYR A 51 5.61 3.48 5.05
CA TYR A 51 7.03 3.43 4.70
C TYR A 51 7.31 3.94 3.29
N LYS A 52 6.53 3.52 2.29
CA LYS A 52 6.69 3.97 0.90
C LYS A 52 6.49 5.47 0.78
N GLN A 53 5.45 6.01 1.42
CA GLN A 53 5.17 7.44 1.42
C GLN A 53 6.34 8.24 2.03
N VAL A 54 6.78 7.87 3.24
CA VAL A 54 7.88 8.58 3.91
C VAL A 54 9.17 8.53 3.09
N LYS A 55 9.42 7.41 2.40
CA LYS A 55 10.59 7.29 1.52
C LYS A 55 10.49 8.21 0.30
N GLU A 56 9.30 8.31 -0.30
CA GLU A 56 9.03 9.23 -1.40
C GLU A 56 9.20 10.67 -0.93
N ASP A 57 8.57 11.05 0.18
CA ASP A 57 8.69 12.39 0.78
C ASP A 57 10.16 12.79 1.02
N VAL A 58 10.99 11.87 1.56
CA VAL A 58 12.42 12.12 1.75
C VAL A 58 13.13 12.37 0.42
N THR A 59 12.80 11.58 -0.61
CA THR A 59 13.40 11.72 -1.94
C THR A 59 13.03 13.06 -2.57
N GLU A 60 11.76 13.44 -2.52
CA GLU A 60 11.27 14.72 -3.01
C GLU A 60 11.92 15.91 -2.28
N ILE A 61 12.04 15.83 -0.95
CA ILE A 61 12.71 16.87 -0.15
C ILE A 61 14.19 16.99 -0.52
N ASP A 62 14.89 15.86 -0.71
CA ASP A 62 16.30 15.86 -1.10
C ASP A 62 16.49 16.46 -2.51
N GLU A 63 15.59 16.18 -3.45
CA GLU A 63 15.58 16.77 -4.79
C GLU A 63 15.36 18.30 -4.72
N MET A 64 14.36 18.76 -3.96
CA MET A 64 14.13 20.20 -3.73
C MET A 64 15.34 20.90 -3.08
N LEU A 65 16.01 20.24 -2.14
CA LEU A 65 17.23 20.75 -1.51
C LEU A 65 18.41 20.83 -2.47
N GLN A 66 18.48 19.96 -3.48
CA GLN A 66 19.50 20.05 -4.52
C GLN A 66 19.21 21.20 -5.48
N GLU A 67 17.97 21.31 -5.95
CA GLU A 67 17.54 22.40 -6.85
C GLU A 67 17.78 23.78 -6.22
N THR A 68 17.42 23.95 -4.95
CA THR A 68 17.63 25.22 -4.23
C THR A 68 19.10 25.60 -4.05
N LYS A 69 19.99 24.63 -3.80
CA LYS A 69 21.43 24.90 -3.69
C LYS A 69 22.03 25.27 -5.04
N ASP A 70 21.63 24.57 -6.09
CA ASP A 70 22.10 24.87 -7.45
C ASP A 70 21.67 26.27 -7.88
N GLU A 71 20.47 26.74 -7.51
CA GLU A 71 20.00 28.11 -7.76
C GLU A 71 20.73 29.19 -6.94
N GLU A 72 21.18 28.90 -5.72
CA GLU A 72 21.96 29.83 -4.89
C GLU A 72 23.43 29.97 -5.34
N GLU A 73 23.97 28.99 -6.08
CA GLU A 73 25.35 29.00 -6.59
C GLU A 73 25.51 29.69 -7.97
N VAL A 74 24.43 30.19 -8.60
CA VAL A 74 24.44 30.93 -9.90
C VAL A 74 24.32 32.44 -9.71
#